data_AF-K1HE63-F1
#
_entry.id   AF-K1HE63-F1
#
_cell.length_a   1.000
_cell.length_b   1.000
_cell.length_c   1.000
_cell.angle_alpha   90.00
_cell.angle_beta   90.00
_cell.angle_gamma   90.00
#
_symmetry.space_group_name_H-M   'P 1'
#
loop_
_entity.id
_entity.type
_entity.pdbx_description
1 polymer ?
#
loop_
_entity_poly.entity_id
_entity_poly.type
_entity_poly.pdbx_seq_one_letter_code
_entity_poly.pdbx_strand_id
1 'polypeptide(L)'
;MTLDKFIKVHNTKTFLKILTIVIVLTLFFFTLNLDFQDYIDGFSRLKGLIAGMMRIEAEDKKIVLFKMFETIITAFASSFIGVLLAVLCSPFLATNISNKYLARFLTVCFSIFRTVPALVMAAILVSLIGIGSFTGFISLLIITFFSATKLLKEYLEEINPAKIQSFRSFGFSKFTFLRSCIYPFSKPYIISLFFLTLESSIRGASVLGMVGAGGIGEELWKNLSFLRYDKVSFIIVILLGFIFLTDTLSWFFRKKDNLIKITTSKGYKKSKFISNFVIIGVLILLVFSLNILYEDTNKISAPVFFERLFTFLKKFRNLDFSYSGKALLALWQSFLVAFFATVFAAPSAIIVSYFANSVTSNKIIAFLIKIFINFIRT
;
A
#
# COMPACT_ATOMS: atom_id res chain seq x y z
N MET A 1 -30.25 37.95 10.51
CA MET A 1 -29.83 37.81 9.10
C MET A 1 -31.01 37.26 8.34
N THR A 2 -31.60 38.01 7.40
CA THR A 2 -32.79 37.57 6.64
C THR A 2 -32.42 36.44 5.66
N LEU A 3 -33.35 35.51 5.39
CA LEU A 3 -33.15 34.33 4.54
C LEU A 3 -32.61 34.72 3.15
N ASP A 4 -33.10 35.80 2.56
CA ASP A 4 -32.63 36.32 1.27
C ASP A 4 -31.18 36.81 1.31
N LYS A 5 -30.76 37.45 2.41
CA LYS A 5 -29.38 37.90 2.59
C LYS A 5 -28.44 36.70 2.80
N PHE A 6 -28.92 35.62 3.41
CA PHE A 6 -28.18 34.36 3.52
C PHE A 6 -28.05 33.64 2.17
N ILE A 7 -29.13 33.52 1.40
CA ILE A 7 -29.11 32.90 0.07
C ILE A 7 -28.20 33.67 -0.89
N LYS A 8 -28.28 35.02 -0.90
CA LYS A 8 -27.46 35.85 -1.79
C LYS A 8 -25.96 35.77 -1.45
N VAL A 9 -25.60 35.74 -0.16
CA VAL A 9 -24.20 35.54 0.29
C VAL A 9 -23.72 34.11 0.03
N HIS A 10 -24.59 33.11 0.13
CA HIS A 10 -24.23 31.72 -0.17
C HIS A 10 -24.01 31.51 -1.67
N ASN A 11 -24.88 32.07 -2.52
CA ASN A 11 -24.73 32.00 -3.98
C ASN A 11 -23.49 32.75 -4.48
N THR A 12 -23.17 33.93 -3.94
CA THR A 12 -21.94 34.65 -4.32
C THR A 12 -20.68 33.91 -3.87
N LYS A 13 -20.67 33.32 -2.66
CA LYS A 13 -19.57 32.46 -2.21
C LYS A 13 -19.42 31.21 -3.07
N THR A 14 -20.53 30.63 -3.53
CA THR A 14 -20.52 29.43 -4.39
C THR A 14 -20.02 29.78 -5.80
N PHE A 15 -20.47 30.90 -6.36
CA PHE A 15 -19.99 31.42 -7.64
C PHE A 15 -18.49 31.74 -7.59
N LEU A 16 -18.01 32.42 -6.53
CA LEU A 16 -16.59 32.70 -6.35
C LEU A 16 -15.76 31.41 -6.27
N LYS A 17 -16.24 30.36 -5.59
CA LYS A 17 -15.57 29.05 -5.55
C LYS A 17 -15.48 28.41 -6.94
N ILE A 18 -16.56 28.44 -7.71
CA ILE A 18 -16.58 27.89 -9.08
C ILE A 18 -15.61 28.68 -9.96
N LEU A 19 -15.60 30.02 -9.87
CA LEU A 19 -14.67 30.88 -10.60
C LEU A 19 -13.22 30.57 -10.23
N THR A 20 -12.90 30.40 -8.95
CA THR A 20 -11.55 30.00 -8.51
C THR A 20 -11.16 28.64 -9.09
N ILE A 21 -12.07 27.65 -9.11
CA ILE A 21 -11.81 26.34 -9.72
C ILE A 21 -11.52 26.51 -11.22
N VAL A 22 -12.35 27.25 -11.96
CA VAL A 22 -12.16 27.47 -13.39
C VAL A 22 -10.83 28.18 -13.69
N ILE A 23 -10.46 29.19 -12.89
CA ILE A 23 -9.16 29.87 -13.01
C ILE A 23 -8.01 28.90 -12.77
N VAL A 24 -8.08 28.07 -11.73
CA VAL A 24 -7.04 27.06 -11.42
C VAL A 24 -6.92 26.03 -12.56
N LEU A 25 -8.05 25.57 -13.12
CA LEU A 25 -8.08 24.66 -14.27
C LEU A 25 -7.49 25.28 -15.53
N THR A 26 -7.76 26.57 -15.77
CA THR A 26 -7.25 27.29 -16.93
C THR A 26 -5.75 27.54 -16.80
N LEU A 27 -5.29 27.98 -15.63
CA LEU A 27 -3.86 28.12 -15.31
C LEU A 27 -3.12 26.80 -15.45
N PHE A 28 -3.72 25.68 -15.05
CA PHE A 28 -3.14 24.35 -15.27
C PHE A 28 -2.89 24.07 -16.74
N PHE A 29 -3.90 24.30 -17.59
CA PHE A 29 -3.85 24.03 -19.02
C PHE A 29 -2.73 24.83 -19.69
N PHE A 30 -2.60 26.12 -19.34
CA PHE A 30 -1.52 26.98 -19.85
C PHE A 30 -0.15 26.62 -19.29
N THR A 31 -0.04 26.21 -18.01
CA THR A 31 1.25 25.91 -17.38
C THR A 31 1.88 24.62 -17.92
N LEU A 32 1.06 23.64 -18.31
CA LEU A 32 1.55 22.38 -18.86
C LEU A 32 1.74 22.37 -20.38
N ASN A 33 1.40 23.47 -21.08
CA ASN A 33 1.55 23.58 -22.53
C ASN A 33 0.88 22.40 -23.27
N LEU A 34 -0.30 21.97 -22.79
CA LEU A 34 -0.99 20.79 -23.30
C LEU A 34 -1.71 21.12 -24.60
N ASP A 35 -1.30 20.48 -25.69
CA ASP A 35 -2.05 20.55 -26.95
C ASP A 35 -3.34 19.74 -26.82
N PHE A 36 -4.48 20.36 -27.13
CA PHE A 36 -5.78 19.70 -27.07
C PHE A 36 -5.86 18.48 -28.01
N GLN A 37 -5.07 18.49 -29.08
CA GLN A 37 -4.95 17.41 -30.05
C GLN A 37 -4.36 16.14 -29.43
N ASP A 38 -3.34 16.26 -28.58
CA ASP A 38 -2.70 15.13 -27.89
C ASP A 38 -3.70 14.38 -26.98
N TYR A 39 -4.67 15.11 -26.42
CA TYR A 39 -5.73 14.51 -25.60
C TYR A 39 -6.68 13.66 -26.45
N ILE A 40 -7.12 14.17 -27.60
CA ILE A 40 -7.99 13.42 -28.54
C ILE A 40 -7.28 12.16 -29.03
N ASP A 41 -6.01 12.29 -29.42
CA ASP A 41 -5.19 11.16 -29.86
C ASP A 41 -4.97 10.15 -28.72
N GLY A 42 -4.82 10.64 -27.48
CA GLY A 42 -4.78 9.83 -26.28
C GLY A 42 -6.01 8.94 -26.09
N PHE A 43 -7.22 9.47 -26.32
CA PHE A 43 -8.45 8.65 -26.27
C PHE A 43 -8.48 7.57 -27.35
N SER A 44 -7.99 7.87 -28.55
CA SER A 44 -7.88 6.90 -29.63
C SER A 44 -6.92 5.76 -29.27
N ARG A 45 -5.74 6.09 -28.72
CA ARG A 45 -4.76 5.11 -28.22
C ARG A 45 -5.32 4.26 -27.09
N LEU A 46 -6.05 4.88 -26.14
CA LEU A 46 -6.73 4.17 -25.06
C LEU A 46 -7.74 3.15 -25.61
N LYS A 47 -8.54 3.54 -26.61
CA LYS A 47 -9.50 2.64 -27.25
C LYS A 47 -8.79 1.45 -27.91
N GLY A 48 -7.68 1.69 -28.62
CA GLY A 48 -6.88 0.63 -29.22
C GLY A 48 -6.31 -0.33 -28.18
N LEU A 49 -5.80 0.19 -27.07
CA LEU A 49 -5.28 -0.60 -25.94
C LEU A 49 -6.37 -1.46 -25.31
N ILE A 50 -7.54 -0.87 -25.01
CA ILE A 50 -8.68 -1.60 -24.45
C ILE A 50 -9.14 -2.71 -25.41
N ALA A 51 -9.23 -2.41 -26.71
CA ALA A 51 -9.62 -3.38 -27.72
C ALA A 51 -8.62 -4.55 -27.82
N GLY A 52 -7.31 -4.27 -27.72
CA GLY A 52 -6.28 -5.31 -27.61
C GLY A 52 -6.46 -6.15 -26.36
N MET A 53 -6.69 -5.52 -25.20
CA MET A 53 -6.88 -6.24 -23.93
C MET A 53 -8.18 -7.06 -23.85
N MET A 54 -9.16 -6.86 -24.74
CA MET A 54 -10.37 -7.70 -24.74
C MET A 54 -10.10 -9.13 -25.25
N ARG A 55 -9.03 -9.34 -26.02
CA ARG A 55 -8.66 -10.67 -26.52
C ARG A 55 -7.82 -11.39 -25.46
N ILE A 56 -8.49 -12.05 -24.52
CA ILE A 56 -7.80 -12.78 -23.46
C ILE A 56 -7.23 -14.09 -24.02
N GLU A 57 -5.95 -14.09 -24.36
CA GLU A 57 -5.22 -15.31 -24.71
C GLU A 57 -4.56 -15.88 -23.45
N ALA A 58 -4.83 -17.16 -23.17
CA ALA A 58 -4.19 -17.85 -22.05
C ALA A 58 -2.70 -18.05 -22.37
N GLU A 59 -1.85 -17.23 -21.75
CA GLU A 59 -0.44 -17.57 -21.58
C GLU A 59 -0.29 -18.92 -20.86
N ASP A 60 0.90 -19.53 -20.91
CA ASP A 60 1.21 -20.79 -20.22
C ASP A 60 0.74 -20.71 -18.76
N LYS A 61 -0.45 -21.26 -18.50
CA LYS A 61 -1.17 -21.09 -17.23
C LYS A 61 -0.31 -21.52 -16.05
N LYS A 62 0.55 -22.51 -16.25
CA LYS A 62 1.49 -23.02 -15.25
C LYS A 62 2.52 -21.95 -14.84
N ILE A 63 3.08 -21.21 -15.79
CA ILE A 63 4.08 -20.16 -15.53
C ILE A 63 3.43 -19.02 -14.76
N VAL A 64 2.26 -18.56 -15.23
CA VAL A 64 1.51 -17.46 -14.60
C VAL A 64 1.09 -17.82 -13.17
N LEU A 65 0.56 -19.02 -12.95
CA LEU A 65 0.17 -19.49 -11.62
C LEU A 65 1.37 -19.62 -10.68
N PHE A 66 2.50 -20.14 -11.18
CA PHE A 66 3.72 -20.23 -10.39
C PHE A 66 4.27 -18.85 -10.00
N LYS A 67 4.39 -17.93 -10.96
CA LYS A 67 4.85 -16.54 -10.71
C LYS A 67 3.90 -15.77 -9.81
N MET A 68 2.60 -16.03 -9.90
CA MET A 68 1.66 -15.45 -8.96
C MET A 68 1.81 -16.06 -7.56
N PHE A 69 2.01 -17.37 -7.43
CA PHE A 69 2.28 -17.98 -6.14
C PHE A 69 3.55 -17.42 -5.48
N GLU A 70 4.62 -17.23 -6.25
CA GLU A 70 5.84 -16.53 -5.83
C GLU A 70 5.53 -15.12 -5.30
N THR A 71 4.70 -14.37 -6.03
CA THR A 71 4.25 -13.02 -5.64
C THR A 71 3.46 -13.00 -4.33
N ILE A 72 2.55 -13.96 -4.16
CA ILE A 72 1.71 -14.09 -2.97
C ILE A 72 2.58 -14.37 -1.76
N ILE A 73 3.54 -15.28 -1.92
CA ILE A 73 4.47 -15.66 -0.87
C ILE A 73 5.36 -14.48 -0.47
N THR A 74 5.98 -13.78 -1.43
CA THR A 74 6.84 -12.62 -1.14
C THR A 74 6.05 -11.49 -0.48
N ALA A 75 4.82 -11.23 -0.95
CA ALA A 75 3.92 -10.25 -0.34
C ALA A 75 3.47 -10.64 1.07
N PHE A 76 3.14 -11.92 1.28
CA PHE A 76 2.76 -12.44 2.60
C PHE A 76 3.91 -12.36 3.59
N ALA A 77 5.09 -12.82 3.20
CA ALA A 77 6.29 -12.82 4.01
C ALA A 77 6.67 -11.41 4.45
N SER A 78 6.77 -10.48 3.48
CA SER A 78 7.14 -9.09 3.72
C SER A 78 6.13 -8.41 4.64
N SER A 79 4.84 -8.61 4.40
CA SER A 79 3.77 -8.04 5.23
C SER A 79 3.74 -8.64 6.63
N PHE A 80 3.94 -9.95 6.77
CA PHE A 80 3.93 -10.62 8.08
C PHE A 80 5.10 -10.15 8.93
N ILE A 81 6.31 -10.20 8.38
CA ILE A 81 7.53 -9.79 9.10
C ILE A 81 7.53 -8.28 9.32
N GLY A 82 7.12 -7.48 8.33
CA GLY A 82 7.01 -6.03 8.44
C GLY A 82 6.03 -5.59 9.54
N VAL A 83 4.86 -6.23 9.63
CA VAL A 83 3.88 -5.97 10.70
C VAL A 83 4.38 -6.49 12.04
N LEU A 84 5.04 -7.66 12.08
CA LEU A 84 5.64 -8.18 13.31
C LEU A 84 6.67 -7.18 13.87
N LEU A 85 7.58 -6.70 13.03
CA LEU A 85 8.56 -5.66 13.40
C LEU A 85 7.86 -4.36 13.80
N ALA A 86 6.80 -3.95 13.10
CA ALA A 86 6.03 -2.76 13.46
C ALA A 86 5.35 -2.88 14.83
N VAL A 87 4.84 -4.06 15.19
CA VAL A 87 4.27 -4.35 16.51
C VAL A 87 5.33 -4.19 17.60
N LEU A 88 6.57 -4.64 17.34
CA LEU A 88 7.69 -4.49 18.27
C LEU A 88 8.18 -3.04 18.37
N CYS A 89 8.27 -2.30 17.27
CA CYS A 89 8.87 -0.96 17.23
C CYS A 89 7.88 0.17 17.57
N SER A 90 6.61 0.06 17.18
CA SER A 90 5.62 1.15 17.32
C SER A 90 5.42 1.68 18.74
N PRO A 91 5.48 0.88 19.83
CA PRO A 91 5.29 1.42 21.18
C PRO A 91 6.42 2.36 21.61
N PHE A 92 7.62 2.21 21.04
CA PHE A 92 8.76 3.11 21.30
C PHE A 92 8.60 4.46 20.60
N LEU A 93 7.84 4.50 19.49
CA LEU A 93 7.56 5.71 18.72
C LEU A 93 6.30 6.45 19.21
N ALA A 94 5.42 5.79 19.97
CA ALA A 94 4.20 6.40 20.49
C ALA A 94 4.51 7.32 21.68
N THR A 95 4.15 8.60 21.57
CA THR A 95 4.50 9.64 22.56
C THR A 95 3.75 9.53 23.89
N ASN A 96 2.62 8.82 23.92
CA ASN A 96 1.84 8.54 25.13
C ASN A 96 2.37 7.33 25.91
N ILE A 97 3.13 6.43 25.27
CA ILE A 97 3.65 5.20 25.87
C ILE A 97 5.13 5.35 26.23
N SER A 98 5.95 5.86 25.31
CA SER A 98 7.39 6.01 25.43
C SER A 98 7.80 7.42 25.91
N ASN A 99 9.10 7.65 26.08
CA ASN A 99 9.63 8.99 26.31
C ASN A 99 9.38 9.87 25.08
N LYS A 100 8.72 11.02 25.28
CA LYS A 100 8.32 11.97 24.24
C LYS A 100 9.47 12.41 23.32
N TYR A 101 10.67 12.62 23.86
CA TYR A 101 11.82 13.07 23.06
C TYR A 101 12.34 11.95 22.15
N LEU A 102 12.53 10.75 22.71
CA LEU A 102 12.95 9.56 21.96
C LEU A 102 11.93 9.21 20.88
N ALA A 103 10.65 9.21 21.23
CA ALA A 103 9.54 8.92 20.33
C ALA A 103 9.51 9.88 19.11
N ARG A 104 9.71 11.19 19.34
CA ARG A 104 9.79 12.19 18.27
C ARG A 104 11.00 12.00 17.38
N PHE A 105 12.18 11.77 17.98
CA PHE A 105 13.42 11.53 17.24
C PHE A 105 13.28 10.31 16.31
N LEU A 106 12.86 9.16 16.87
CA LEU A 106 12.63 7.93 16.09
C LEU A 106 11.56 8.12 15.01
N THR A 107 10.49 8.88 15.29
CA THR A 107 9.46 9.20 14.29
C THR A 107 10.04 9.95 13.09
N VAL A 108 10.93 10.93 13.33
CA VAL A 108 11.60 11.68 12.25
C VAL A 108 12.48 10.74 11.43
N CYS A 109 13.32 9.93 12.09
CA CYS A 109 14.16 8.95 11.40
C CYS A 109 13.34 8.00 10.51
N PHE A 110 12.27 7.41 11.03
CA PHE A 110 11.39 6.52 10.29
C PHE A 110 10.67 7.23 9.14
N SER A 111 10.32 8.50 9.32
CA SER A 111 9.67 9.29 8.28
C SER A 111 10.58 9.51 7.08
N ILE A 112 11.89 9.67 7.28
CA ILE A 112 12.87 9.81 6.20
C ILE A 112 12.90 8.54 5.34
N PHE A 113 13.07 7.36 5.95
CA PHE A 113 13.12 6.11 5.20
C PHE A 113 11.82 5.78 4.44
N ARG A 114 10.68 6.23 4.96
CA ARG A 114 9.36 6.07 4.30
C ARG A 114 9.19 6.93 3.04
N THR A 115 10.01 7.96 2.84
CA THR A 115 9.89 8.83 1.66
C THR A 115 10.36 8.16 0.37
N VAL A 116 11.19 7.11 0.46
CA VAL A 116 11.72 6.40 -0.70
C VAL A 116 10.62 5.54 -1.33
N PRO A 117 10.25 5.75 -2.60
CA PRO A 117 9.25 4.94 -3.29
C PRO A 117 9.68 3.48 -3.43
N ALA A 118 8.71 2.58 -3.51
CA ALA A 118 8.96 1.15 -3.58
C ALA A 118 9.88 0.74 -4.74
N LEU A 119 9.60 1.29 -5.92
CA LEU A 119 10.37 1.02 -7.14
C LEU A 119 11.83 1.46 -7.00
N VAL A 120 12.07 2.61 -6.37
CA VAL A 120 13.43 3.12 -6.13
C VAL A 120 14.17 2.23 -5.14
N MET A 121 13.51 1.85 -4.05
CA MET A 121 14.09 0.93 -3.05
C MET A 121 14.45 -0.42 -3.69
N ALA A 122 13.57 -0.96 -4.54
CA ALA A 122 13.86 -2.20 -5.26
C ALA A 122 15.01 -2.02 -6.24
N ALA A 123 15.07 -0.94 -7.03
CA ALA A 123 16.19 -0.69 -7.95
C ALA A 123 17.54 -0.63 -7.22
N ILE A 124 17.60 0.03 -6.07
CA ILE A 124 18.80 0.06 -5.21
C ILE A 124 19.13 -1.36 -4.76
N LEU A 125 18.17 -2.11 -4.21
CA LEU A 125 18.41 -3.46 -3.72
C LEU A 125 18.81 -4.44 -4.83
N VAL A 126 18.26 -4.32 -6.04
CA VAL A 126 18.66 -5.13 -7.20
C VAL A 126 20.13 -4.87 -7.55
N SER A 127 20.60 -3.63 -7.46
CA SER A 127 22.01 -3.32 -7.68
C SER A 127 22.94 -3.92 -6.61
N LEU A 128 22.45 -4.05 -5.37
CA LEU A 128 23.23 -4.57 -4.25
C LEU A 128 23.21 -6.10 -4.19
N ILE A 129 22.03 -6.69 -4.31
CA ILE A 129 21.74 -8.09 -4.04
C ILE A 129 21.66 -8.90 -5.34
N GLY A 130 21.07 -8.32 -6.38
CA GLY A 130 20.79 -8.97 -7.66
C GLY A 130 19.29 -9.09 -7.96
N ILE A 131 19.00 -9.67 -9.11
CA ILE A 131 17.63 -9.95 -9.60
C ILE A 131 17.10 -11.17 -8.86
N GLY A 132 15.85 -11.13 -8.39
CA GLY A 132 15.20 -12.25 -7.73
C GLY A 132 14.07 -11.88 -6.77
N SER A 133 13.35 -12.90 -6.32
CA SER A 133 12.18 -12.77 -5.45
C SER A 133 12.56 -12.25 -4.05
N PHE A 134 13.76 -12.61 -3.59
CA PHE A 134 14.33 -12.16 -2.32
C PHE A 134 14.54 -10.64 -2.28
N THR A 135 14.99 -10.06 -3.39
CA THR A 135 15.14 -8.61 -3.53
C THR A 135 13.78 -7.91 -3.45
N GLY A 136 12.75 -8.46 -4.10
CA GLY A 136 11.38 -7.99 -3.98
C GLY A 136 10.85 -8.06 -2.56
N PHE A 137 11.11 -9.18 -1.88
CA PHE A 137 10.75 -9.37 -0.48
C PHE A 137 11.39 -8.31 0.44
N ILE A 138 12.70 -8.07 0.36
CA ILE A 138 13.36 -7.06 1.20
C ILE A 138 12.82 -5.66 0.91
N SER A 139 12.63 -5.32 -0.37
CA SER A 139 12.08 -4.02 -0.75
C SER A 139 10.71 -3.79 -0.11
N LEU A 140 9.79 -4.74 -0.29
CA LEU A 140 8.45 -4.68 0.30
C LEU A 140 8.51 -4.72 1.83
N LEU A 141 9.39 -5.52 2.43
CA LEU A 141 9.55 -5.62 3.88
C LEU A 141 9.93 -4.27 4.48
N ILE A 142 10.89 -3.55 3.88
CA ILE A 142 11.32 -2.24 4.38
C ILE A 142 10.15 -1.25 4.35
N ILE A 143 9.42 -1.19 3.23
CA ILE A 143 8.33 -0.23 3.03
C ILE A 143 7.14 -0.56 3.92
N THR A 144 6.77 -1.83 4.01
CA THR A 144 5.67 -2.30 4.87
C THR A 144 6.02 -2.08 6.33
N PHE A 145 7.25 -2.34 6.77
CA PHE A 145 7.69 -2.07 8.13
C PHE A 145 7.52 -0.59 8.51
N PHE A 146 8.06 0.34 7.71
CA PHE A 146 7.96 1.77 8.01
C PHE A 146 6.52 2.29 7.95
N SER A 147 5.73 1.82 6.99
CA SER A 147 4.33 2.23 6.83
C SER A 147 3.43 1.67 7.93
N ALA A 148 3.58 0.38 8.26
CA ALA A 148 2.85 -0.27 9.34
C ALA A 148 3.21 0.31 10.71
N THR A 149 4.49 0.62 10.95
CA THR A 149 4.92 1.24 12.20
C THR A 149 4.25 2.60 12.40
N LYS A 150 4.17 3.43 11.34
CA LYS A 150 3.46 4.72 11.40
C LYS A 150 1.99 4.54 11.76
N LEU A 151 1.28 3.68 11.03
CA LEU A 151 -0.16 3.47 11.24
C LEU A 151 -0.47 2.86 12.61
N LEU A 152 0.39 1.97 13.09
CA LEU A 152 0.24 1.39 14.44
C LEU A 152 0.58 2.39 15.52
N LYS A 153 1.60 3.23 15.32
CA LYS A 153 1.92 4.34 16.22
C LYS A 153 0.74 5.32 16.36
N GLU A 154 0.16 5.77 15.25
CA GLU A 154 -0.99 6.69 15.25
C GLU A 154 -2.18 6.09 16.02
N TYR A 155 -2.50 4.81 15.76
CA TYR A 155 -3.52 4.09 16.52
C TYR A 155 -3.20 4.00 18.02
N LEU A 156 -1.95 3.74 18.39
CA LEU A 156 -1.53 3.69 19.80
C LEU A 156 -1.65 5.07 20.47
N GLU A 157 -1.36 6.15 19.76
CA GLU A 157 -1.49 7.53 20.25
C GLU A 157 -2.94 7.97 20.44
N GLU A 158 -3.87 7.43 19.65
CA GLU A 158 -5.32 7.66 19.76
C GLU A 158 -5.97 6.96 20.97
N ILE A 159 -5.28 6.01 21.62
CA ILE A 159 -5.80 5.33 22.80
C ILE A 159 -6.04 6.35 23.92
N ASN A 160 -7.26 6.34 24.47
CA ASN A 160 -7.68 7.25 25.53
C ASN A 160 -6.64 7.29 26.68
N PRO A 161 -6.05 8.47 26.98
CA PRO A 161 -5.00 8.60 27.98
C PRO A 161 -5.45 8.17 29.39
N ALA A 162 -6.74 8.30 29.72
CA ALA A 162 -7.28 7.84 30.99
C ALA A 162 -7.16 6.31 31.15
N LYS A 163 -7.36 5.54 30.06
CA LYS A 163 -7.16 4.09 30.08
C LYS A 163 -5.69 3.75 30.35
N ILE A 164 -4.77 4.44 29.68
CA ILE A 164 -3.33 4.23 29.88
C ILE A 164 -2.91 4.57 31.31
N GLN A 165 -3.39 5.68 31.87
CA GLN A 165 -3.12 6.07 33.26
C GLN A 165 -3.67 5.03 34.25
N SER A 166 -4.91 4.56 34.05
CA SER A 166 -5.51 3.53 34.92
C SER A 166 -4.67 2.26 34.97
N PHE A 167 -4.13 1.81 33.83
CA PHE A 167 -3.26 0.64 33.78
C PHE A 167 -1.90 0.86 34.45
N ARG A 168 -1.37 2.08 34.40
CA ARG A 168 -0.11 2.44 35.09
C ARG A 168 -0.29 2.47 36.61
N SER A 169 -1.47 2.82 37.11
CA SER A 169 -1.78 2.83 38.55
C SER A 169 -1.66 1.45 39.21
N PHE A 170 -1.77 0.36 38.46
CA PHE A 170 -1.57 -1.01 38.97
C PHE A 170 -0.09 -1.39 39.19
N GLY A 171 0.87 -0.51 38.89
CA GLY A 171 2.30 -0.75 39.16
C GLY A 171 2.99 -1.75 38.23
N PHE A 172 2.39 -2.10 37.08
CA PHE A 172 3.01 -3.02 36.12
C PHE A 172 4.32 -2.47 35.53
N SER A 173 5.30 -3.35 35.32
CA SER A 173 6.48 -3.02 34.53
C SER A 173 6.09 -2.68 33.08
N LYS A 174 6.89 -1.83 32.39
CA LYS A 174 6.59 -1.36 31.02
C LYS A 174 6.34 -2.52 30.04
N PHE A 175 7.12 -3.60 30.15
CA PHE A 175 6.97 -4.78 29.30
C PHE A 175 5.66 -5.54 29.59
N THR A 176 5.32 -5.72 30.87
CA THR A 176 4.06 -6.36 31.28
C THR A 176 2.85 -5.55 30.82
N PHE A 177 2.91 -4.23 30.92
CA PHE A 177 1.88 -3.32 30.42
C PHE A 177 1.67 -3.46 28.91
N LEU A 178 2.75 -3.51 28.13
CA LEU A 178 2.68 -3.69 26.67
C LEU A 178 2.04 -5.04 26.30
N ARG A 179 2.53 -6.12 26.91
CA ARG A 179 2.10 -7.49 26.63
C ARG A 179 0.66 -7.75 27.05
N SER A 180 0.25 -7.28 28.22
CA SER A 180 -1.02 -7.66 28.85
C SER A 180 -2.15 -6.67 28.58
N CYS A 181 -1.86 -5.39 28.33
CA CYS A 181 -2.89 -4.38 28.09
C CYS A 181 -2.92 -3.94 26.63
N ILE A 182 -1.77 -3.53 26.07
CA ILE A 182 -1.74 -2.87 24.76
C ILE A 182 -1.95 -3.88 23.62
N TYR A 183 -1.16 -4.94 23.52
CA TYR A 183 -1.29 -5.86 22.39
C TYR A 183 -2.64 -6.60 22.30
N PRO A 184 -3.24 -7.09 23.41
CA PRO A 184 -4.56 -7.70 23.35
C PRO A 184 -5.63 -6.71 22.89
N PHE A 185 -5.56 -5.45 23.33
CA PHE A 185 -6.47 -4.39 22.93
C PHE A 185 -6.30 -3.98 21.46
N SER A 186 -5.05 -3.92 20.98
CA SER A 186 -4.72 -3.52 19.60
C SER A 186 -4.84 -4.66 18.58
N LYS A 187 -5.11 -5.89 19.02
CA LYS A 187 -5.12 -7.10 18.16
C LYS A 187 -6.04 -6.97 16.93
N PRO A 188 -7.30 -6.49 17.02
CA PRO A 188 -8.18 -6.37 15.85
C PRO A 188 -7.62 -5.36 14.82
N TYR A 189 -6.97 -4.31 15.30
CA TYR A 189 -6.31 -3.32 14.45
C TYR A 189 -5.06 -3.90 13.79
N ILE A 190 -4.22 -4.64 14.51
CA ILE A 190 -3.02 -5.30 13.95
C ILE A 190 -3.40 -6.28 12.84
N ILE A 191 -4.46 -7.07 13.02
CA ILE A 191 -4.97 -7.97 11.97
C ILE A 191 -5.44 -7.17 10.75
N SER A 192 -6.19 -6.09 10.99
CA SER A 192 -6.67 -5.20 9.93
C SER A 192 -5.52 -4.57 9.15
N LEU A 193 -4.46 -4.17 9.86
CA LEU A 193 -3.24 -3.61 9.33
C LEU A 193 -2.46 -4.63 8.49
N PHE A 194 -2.36 -5.88 8.95
CA PHE A 194 -1.73 -6.96 8.20
C PHE A 194 -2.39 -7.18 6.83
N PHE A 195 -3.72 -7.28 6.78
CA PHE A 195 -4.42 -7.43 5.50
C PHE A 195 -4.28 -6.19 4.60
N LEU A 196 -4.26 -5.00 5.17
CA LEU A 196 -4.03 -3.76 4.43
C LEU A 196 -2.62 -3.73 3.82
N THR A 197 -1.61 -4.13 4.58
CA THR A 197 -0.24 -4.23 4.06
C THR A 197 -0.09 -5.37 3.07
N LEU A 198 -0.80 -6.49 3.26
CA LEU A 198 -0.79 -7.63 2.35
C LEU A 198 -1.30 -7.26 0.97
N GLU A 199 -2.49 -6.65 0.89
CA GLU A 199 -3.09 -6.12 -0.34
C GLU A 199 -2.10 -5.16 -1.03
N SER A 200 -1.53 -4.21 -0.27
CA SER A 200 -0.57 -3.25 -0.80
C SER A 200 0.72 -3.90 -1.31
N SER A 201 1.20 -4.96 -0.65
CA SER A 201 2.41 -5.68 -1.04
C SER A 201 2.20 -6.52 -2.30
N ILE A 202 1.03 -7.13 -2.48
CA ILE A 202 0.66 -7.85 -3.71
C ILE A 202 0.67 -6.88 -4.90
N ARG A 203 0.02 -5.72 -4.75
CA ARG A 203 0.04 -4.69 -5.80
C ARG A 203 1.46 -4.18 -6.03
N GLY A 204 2.19 -3.89 -4.95
CA GLY A 204 3.59 -3.46 -5.00
C GLY A 204 4.47 -4.43 -5.79
N ALA A 205 4.39 -5.73 -5.50
CA ALA A 205 5.19 -6.77 -6.17
C ALA A 205 4.98 -6.81 -7.69
N SER A 206 3.75 -6.57 -8.18
CA SER A 206 3.46 -6.51 -9.61
C SER A 206 4.20 -5.36 -10.32
N VAL A 207 4.40 -4.23 -9.64
CA VAL A 207 5.17 -3.09 -10.17
C VAL A 207 6.67 -3.33 -10.05
N LEU A 208 7.12 -3.90 -8.92
CA LEU A 208 8.54 -4.15 -8.65
C LEU A 208 9.18 -5.14 -9.63
N GLY A 209 8.40 -6.04 -10.24
CA GLY A 209 8.91 -6.97 -11.26
C GLY A 209 9.59 -6.26 -12.44
N MET A 210 9.27 -4.99 -12.72
CA MET A 210 9.93 -4.17 -13.75
C MET A 210 11.45 -4.08 -13.58
N VAL A 211 11.89 -3.96 -12.32
CA VAL A 211 13.30 -3.72 -12.00
C VAL A 211 14.04 -5.03 -11.72
N GLY A 212 13.40 -6.18 -11.91
CA GLY A 212 14.00 -7.50 -11.65
C GLY A 212 13.77 -8.04 -10.23
N ALA A 213 12.74 -7.57 -9.53
CA ALA A 213 12.37 -8.09 -8.20
C ALA A 213 11.54 -9.38 -8.23
N GLY A 214 11.41 -10.03 -9.39
CA GLY A 214 10.74 -11.33 -9.56
C GLY A 214 9.21 -11.29 -9.54
N GLY A 215 8.60 -12.47 -9.39
CA GLY A 215 7.14 -12.65 -9.34
C GLY A 215 6.39 -12.33 -10.64
N ILE A 216 5.09 -12.07 -10.51
CA ILE A 216 4.15 -11.86 -11.63
C ILE A 216 4.43 -10.56 -12.39
N GLY A 217 5.05 -9.58 -11.70
CA GLY A 217 5.43 -8.31 -12.31
C GLY A 217 6.46 -8.46 -13.43
N GLU A 218 7.36 -9.44 -13.32
CA GLU A 218 8.34 -9.75 -14.36
C GLU A 218 7.64 -10.19 -15.65
N GLU A 219 6.67 -11.09 -15.54
CA GLU A 219 5.90 -11.60 -16.66
C GLU A 219 4.99 -10.51 -17.27
N LEU A 220 4.40 -9.68 -16.41
CA LEU A 220 3.60 -8.53 -16.81
C LEU A 220 4.44 -7.55 -17.66
N TRP A 221 5.61 -7.15 -17.15
CA TRP A 221 6.48 -6.20 -17.86
C TRP A 221 7.10 -6.78 -19.11
N LYS A 222 7.42 -8.07 -19.13
CA LYS A 222 7.90 -8.76 -20.33
C LYS A 222 6.85 -8.69 -21.44
N ASN A 223 5.62 -9.11 -21.16
CA ASN A 223 4.55 -9.10 -22.15
C ASN A 223 4.14 -7.68 -22.58
N LEU A 224 4.17 -6.71 -21.65
CA LEU A 224 3.93 -5.32 -21.97
C LEU A 224 5.01 -4.72 -22.87
N SER A 225 6.29 -5.06 -22.66
CA SER A 225 7.41 -4.63 -23.50
C SER A 225 7.33 -5.20 -24.92
N PHE A 226 6.75 -6.40 -25.08
CA PHE A 226 6.47 -7.00 -26.40
C PHE A 226 5.12 -6.57 -26.99
N LEU A 227 4.41 -5.62 -26.37
CA LEU A 227 3.08 -5.14 -26.80
C LEU A 227 2.04 -6.26 -26.91
N ARG A 228 2.19 -7.35 -26.15
CA ARG A 228 1.28 -8.50 -26.13
C ARG A 228 0.12 -8.27 -25.17
N TYR A 229 -0.74 -7.31 -25.52
CA TYR A 229 -1.86 -6.88 -24.68
C TYR A 229 -2.83 -8.02 -24.32
N ASP A 230 -2.95 -9.01 -25.19
CA ASP A 230 -3.76 -10.21 -25.00
C ASP A 230 -3.35 -10.97 -23.72
N LYS A 231 -2.04 -11.14 -23.52
CA LYS A 231 -1.49 -11.81 -22.33
C LYS A 231 -1.45 -10.92 -21.10
N VAL A 232 -1.17 -9.64 -21.27
CA VAL A 232 -1.22 -8.64 -20.20
C VAL A 232 -2.61 -8.63 -19.56
N SER A 233 -3.67 -8.68 -20.38
CA SER A 233 -5.05 -8.75 -19.89
C SER A 233 -5.32 -9.99 -19.02
N PHE A 234 -4.80 -11.16 -19.42
CA PHE A 234 -4.92 -12.40 -18.66
C PHE A 234 -4.25 -12.31 -17.28
N ILE A 235 -3.03 -11.75 -17.23
CA ILE A 235 -2.29 -11.52 -15.98
C ILE A 235 -3.06 -10.56 -15.06
N ILE A 236 -3.59 -9.46 -15.62
CA ILE A 236 -4.35 -8.46 -14.86
C ILE A 236 -5.64 -9.06 -14.27
N VAL A 237 -6.40 -9.83 -15.05
CA VAL A 237 -7.62 -10.51 -14.56
C VAL A 237 -7.32 -11.43 -13.41
N ILE A 238 -6.23 -12.20 -13.51
CA ILE A 238 -5.76 -13.10 -12.46
C ILE A 238 -5.34 -12.32 -11.20
N LEU A 239 -4.57 -11.24 -11.36
CA LEU A 239 -4.14 -10.37 -10.27
C LEU A 239 -5.34 -9.72 -9.56
N LEU A 240 -6.31 -9.21 -10.31
CA LEU A 240 -7.56 -8.65 -9.79
C LEU A 240 -8.35 -9.68 -9.00
N GLY A 241 -8.56 -10.88 -9.55
CA GLY A 241 -9.26 -11.97 -8.87
C GLY A 241 -8.61 -12.30 -7.52
N PHE A 242 -7.28 -12.29 -7.47
CA PHE A 242 -6.55 -12.50 -6.23
C PHE A 242 -6.70 -11.34 -5.22
N ILE A 243 -6.61 -10.08 -5.67
CA ILE A 243 -6.82 -8.92 -4.79
C ILE A 243 -8.23 -8.96 -4.18
N PHE A 244 -9.26 -9.24 -4.99
CA PHE A 244 -10.64 -9.42 -4.50
C PHE A 244 -10.76 -10.55 -3.48
N LEU A 245 -10.05 -11.67 -3.68
CA LEU A 245 -10.00 -12.76 -2.72
C LEU A 245 -9.41 -12.30 -1.39
N THR A 246 -8.29 -11.57 -1.41
CA THR A 246 -7.63 -11.05 -0.20
C THR A 246 -8.47 -10.02 0.55
N ASP A 247 -9.18 -9.15 -0.17
CA ASP A 247 -10.13 -8.20 0.42
C ASP A 247 -11.30 -8.92 1.09
N THR A 248 -11.82 -9.97 0.45
CA THR A 248 -12.92 -10.78 0.99
C THR A 248 -12.49 -11.52 2.26
N LEU A 249 -11.28 -12.08 2.26
CA LEU A 249 -10.66 -12.69 3.44
C LEU A 249 -10.51 -11.66 4.57
N SER A 250 -9.97 -10.48 4.28
CA SER A 250 -9.84 -9.38 5.25
C SER A 250 -11.18 -9.02 5.89
N TRP A 251 -12.23 -8.85 5.08
CA TRP A 251 -13.58 -8.58 5.56
C TRP A 251 -14.12 -9.69 6.47
N PHE A 252 -13.92 -10.96 6.07
CA PHE A 252 -14.35 -12.11 6.85
C PHE A 252 -13.66 -12.14 8.23
N PHE A 253 -12.34 -11.94 8.28
CA PHE A 253 -11.59 -11.93 9.54
C PHE A 253 -11.98 -10.76 10.45
N ARG A 254 -12.24 -9.58 9.89
CA ARG A 254 -12.71 -8.40 10.66
C ARG A 254 -14.10 -8.60 11.26
N LYS A 255 -15.00 -9.33 10.58
CA LYS A 255 -16.35 -9.60 11.06
C LYS A 255 -16.50 -10.93 11.81
N LYS A 256 -15.48 -11.79 11.82
CA LYS A 256 -15.52 -13.11 12.46
C LYS A 256 -16.06 -13.05 13.89
N ASP A 257 -15.59 -12.12 14.70
CA ASP A 257 -15.98 -12.00 16.11
C ASP A 257 -17.43 -11.50 16.29
N ASN A 258 -17.96 -10.73 15.33
CA ASN A 258 -19.36 -10.30 15.32
C ASN A 258 -20.30 -11.37 14.74
N LEU A 259 -19.83 -12.17 13.77
CA LEU A 259 -20.60 -13.23 13.12
C LEU A 259 -20.70 -14.49 13.97
N ILE A 260 -19.64 -14.81 14.71
CA ILE A 260 -19.61 -15.95 15.62
C ILE A 260 -19.94 -15.43 17.02
N LYS A 261 -21.16 -15.68 17.53
CA LYS A 261 -21.51 -15.35 18.92
C LYS A 261 -20.66 -16.18 19.90
N ILE A 262 -19.49 -15.64 20.29
CA ILE A 262 -18.52 -16.30 21.18
C ILE A 262 -19.10 -16.55 22.58
N THR A 263 -20.19 -15.87 22.94
CA THR A 263 -20.93 -16.06 24.20
C THR A 263 -21.56 -17.45 24.35
N THR A 264 -21.67 -18.23 23.28
CA THR A 264 -22.17 -19.61 23.33
C THR A 264 -21.01 -20.63 23.29
N SER A 265 -21.08 -21.70 24.08
CA SER A 265 -20.06 -22.79 24.09
C SER A 265 -19.82 -23.38 22.69
N LYS A 266 -20.88 -23.57 21.90
CA LYS A 266 -20.81 -24.04 20.50
C LYS A 266 -20.11 -23.02 19.59
N GLY A 267 -20.38 -21.73 19.78
CA GLY A 267 -19.71 -20.62 19.09
C GLY A 267 -18.22 -20.51 19.43
N TYR A 268 -17.85 -20.66 20.70
CA TYR A 268 -16.45 -20.70 21.15
C TYR A 268 -15.67 -21.87 20.52
N LYS A 269 -16.22 -23.10 20.56
CA LYS A 269 -15.60 -24.28 19.91
C LYS A 269 -15.39 -24.06 18.41
N LYS A 270 -16.39 -23.49 17.71
CA LYS A 270 -16.30 -23.17 16.28
C LYS A 270 -15.25 -22.10 15.99
N SER A 271 -15.19 -21.03 16.78
CA SER A 271 -14.19 -19.97 16.62
C SER A 271 -12.76 -20.49 16.84
N LYS A 272 -12.57 -21.34 17.87
CA LYS A 272 -11.29 -21.98 18.19
C LYS A 272 -10.83 -22.92 17.08
N PHE A 273 -11.74 -23.74 16.52
CA PHE A 273 -11.44 -24.60 15.38
C PHE A 273 -10.98 -23.80 14.16
N ILE A 274 -11.73 -22.75 13.78
CA ILE A 274 -11.36 -21.85 12.68
C ILE A 274 -10.01 -21.17 12.97
N SER A 275 -9.77 -20.74 14.22
CA SER A 275 -8.50 -20.11 14.60
C SER A 275 -7.32 -21.05 14.44
N ASN A 276 -7.46 -22.32 14.84
CA ASN A 276 -6.40 -23.31 14.69
C ASN A 276 -6.08 -23.58 13.21
N PHE A 277 -7.10 -23.72 12.36
CA PHE A 277 -6.90 -23.92 10.93
C PHE A 277 -6.17 -22.74 10.27
N VAL A 278 -6.50 -21.52 10.70
CA VAL A 278 -5.83 -20.29 10.22
C VAL A 278 -4.38 -20.23 10.69
N ILE A 279 -4.09 -20.61 11.93
CA ILE A 279 -2.70 -20.69 12.44
C ILE A 279 -1.89 -21.71 11.63
N ILE A 280 -2.46 -22.87 11.34
CA ILE A 280 -1.82 -23.90 10.50
C ILE A 280 -1.56 -23.34 9.09
N GLY A 281 -2.55 -22.70 8.48
CA GLY A 281 -2.39 -22.08 7.15
C GLY A 281 -1.30 -21.00 7.12
N VAL A 282 -1.23 -20.15 8.15
CA VAL A 282 -0.18 -19.14 8.32
C VAL A 282 1.21 -19.79 8.47
N LEU A 283 1.32 -20.85 9.27
CA LEU A 283 2.58 -21.60 9.44
C LEU A 283 3.04 -22.23 8.13
N ILE A 284 2.12 -22.84 7.37
CA ILE A 284 2.42 -23.40 6.05
C ILE A 284 2.93 -22.30 5.10
N LEU A 285 2.24 -21.16 5.02
CA LEU A 285 2.67 -20.03 4.20
C LEU A 285 4.04 -19.48 4.62
N LEU A 286 4.34 -19.44 5.92
CA LEU A 286 5.66 -19.06 6.42
C LEU A 286 6.75 -20.06 6.02
N VAL A 287 6.48 -21.36 6.10
CA VAL A 287 7.45 -22.39 5.69
C VAL A 287 7.72 -22.30 4.18
N PHE A 288 6.67 -22.18 3.35
CA PHE A 288 6.84 -21.97 1.92
C PHE A 288 7.59 -20.67 1.60
N SER A 289 7.31 -19.61 2.36
CA SER A 289 8.06 -18.36 2.26
C SER A 289 9.53 -18.54 2.54
N LEU A 290 9.88 -19.21 3.63
CA LEU A 290 11.28 -19.45 3.97
C LEU A 290 11.97 -20.28 2.89
N ASN A 291 11.31 -21.30 2.33
CA ASN A 291 11.89 -22.14 1.27
C ASN A 291 12.21 -21.33 0.00
N ILE A 292 11.25 -20.55 -0.52
CA ILE A 292 11.48 -19.74 -1.73
C ILE A 292 12.57 -18.69 -1.47
N LEU A 293 12.50 -18.00 -0.33
CA LEU A 293 13.49 -16.99 0.02
C LEU A 293 14.88 -17.59 0.24
N TYR A 294 14.98 -18.78 0.82
CA TYR A 294 16.24 -19.47 1.07
C TYR A 294 16.95 -19.88 -0.23
N GLU A 295 16.19 -20.37 -1.22
CA GLU A 295 16.74 -20.78 -2.51
C GLU A 295 17.37 -19.60 -3.28
N ASP A 296 16.76 -18.42 -3.22
CA ASP A 296 17.34 -17.19 -3.76
C ASP A 296 18.47 -16.61 -2.89
N THR A 297 18.40 -16.76 -1.56
CA THR A 297 19.45 -16.29 -0.63
C THR A 297 20.78 -16.99 -0.88
N ASN A 298 20.76 -18.29 -1.20
CA ASN A 298 21.98 -19.05 -1.48
C ASN A 298 22.73 -18.59 -2.74
N LYS A 299 22.07 -17.82 -3.62
CA LYS A 299 22.71 -17.20 -4.78
C LYS A 299 23.44 -15.90 -4.43
N ILE A 300 23.23 -15.38 -3.20
CA ILE A 300 23.76 -14.09 -2.74
C ILE A 300 24.92 -14.36 -1.79
N SER A 301 26.12 -13.96 -2.19
CA SER A 301 27.28 -13.98 -1.31
C SER A 301 27.30 -12.72 -0.44
N ALA A 302 27.20 -12.90 0.89
CA ALA A 302 27.33 -11.83 1.87
C ALA A 302 28.54 -10.89 1.67
N PRO A 303 29.77 -11.38 1.35
CA PRO A 303 30.89 -10.48 1.09
C PRO A 303 30.66 -9.55 -0.10
N VAL A 304 30.07 -10.06 -1.19
CA VAL A 304 29.76 -9.26 -2.39
C VAL A 304 28.70 -8.20 -2.08
N PHE A 305 27.70 -8.54 -1.26
CA PHE A 305 26.71 -7.56 -0.79
C PHE A 305 27.37 -6.39 -0.05
N PHE A 306 28.23 -6.66 0.93
CA PHE A 306 28.91 -5.61 1.69
C PHE A 306 29.85 -4.80 0.81
N GLU A 307 30.59 -5.42 -0.11
CA GLU A 307 31.45 -4.72 -1.07
C GLU A 307 30.66 -3.74 -1.95
N ARG A 308 29.53 -4.20 -2.51
CA ARG A 308 28.62 -3.35 -3.30
C ARG A 308 28.01 -2.23 -2.47
N LEU A 309 27.61 -2.52 -1.22
CA LEU A 309 27.06 -1.52 -0.30
C LEU A 309 28.09 -0.44 0.02
N PHE A 310 29.33 -0.80 0.36
CA PHE A 310 30.39 0.18 0.62
C PHE A 310 30.74 1.00 -0.62
N THR A 311 30.77 0.37 -1.79
CA THR A 311 30.97 1.07 -3.07
C THR A 311 29.84 2.07 -3.35
N PHE A 312 28.59 1.67 -3.10
CA PHE A 312 27.42 2.53 -3.21
C PHE A 312 27.51 3.72 -2.24
N LEU A 313 27.79 3.48 -0.95
CA LEU A 313 27.94 4.53 0.06
C LEU A 313 29.11 5.48 -0.26
N LYS A 314 30.23 4.98 -0.80
CA LYS A 314 31.36 5.82 -1.22
C LYS A 314 30.98 6.80 -2.33
N LYS A 315 30.06 6.42 -3.23
CA LYS A 315 29.53 7.33 -4.28
C LYS A 315 28.74 8.50 -3.70
N PHE A 316 28.05 8.33 -2.56
CA PHE A 316 27.35 9.44 -1.89
C PHE A 316 28.28 10.51 -1.31
N ARG A 317 29.58 10.22 -1.15
CA ARG A 317 30.54 11.21 -0.64
C ARG A 317 30.86 12.32 -1.65
N ASN A 318 30.75 12.02 -2.95
CA ASN A 318 31.03 12.97 -4.02
C ASN A 318 29.71 13.35 -4.70
N LEU A 319 28.90 14.18 -4.03
CA LEU A 319 27.66 14.69 -4.60
C LEU A 319 27.99 15.69 -5.71
N ASP A 320 27.58 15.37 -6.94
CA ASP A 320 27.69 16.28 -8.09
C ASP A 320 26.50 17.26 -8.07
N PHE A 321 26.78 18.52 -7.77
CA PHE A 321 25.78 19.59 -7.74
C PHE A 321 25.52 20.23 -9.11
N SER A 322 26.20 19.79 -10.18
CA SER A 322 26.04 20.32 -11.54
C SER A 322 24.60 20.21 -12.06
N TYR A 323 23.84 19.22 -11.57
CA TYR A 323 22.44 18.99 -11.95
C TYR A 323 21.41 19.65 -11.04
N SER A 324 21.83 20.38 -9.99
CA SER A 324 20.94 20.95 -8.98
C SER A 324 19.84 21.86 -9.55
N GLY A 325 20.17 22.70 -10.54
CA GLY A 325 19.20 23.57 -11.21
C GLY A 325 18.12 22.79 -11.98
N LYS A 326 18.52 21.77 -12.75
CA LYS A 326 17.58 20.88 -13.47
C LYS A 326 16.73 20.07 -12.49
N ALA A 327 17.33 19.61 -11.39
CA ALA A 327 16.63 18.88 -10.36
C ALA A 327 15.54 19.74 -9.67
N LEU A 328 15.83 21.01 -9.38
CA LEU A 328 14.85 21.93 -8.79
C LEU A 328 13.65 22.16 -9.74
N LEU A 329 13.90 22.32 -11.03
CA LEU A 329 12.85 22.46 -12.05
C LEU A 329 12.01 21.18 -12.17
N ALA A 330 12.63 20.01 -12.19
CA ALA A 330 11.92 18.73 -12.23
C ALA A 330 11.09 18.49 -10.94
N LEU A 331 11.60 18.89 -9.78
CA LEU A 331 10.86 18.86 -8.51
C LEU A 331 9.65 19.80 -8.57
N TRP A 332 9.82 21.01 -9.11
CA TRP A 332 8.73 21.96 -9.28
C TRP A 332 7.64 21.41 -10.22
N GLN A 333 8.02 20.84 -11.36
CA GLN A 333 7.10 20.18 -12.27
C GLN A 333 6.36 19.02 -11.59
N SER A 334 7.08 18.16 -10.87
CA SER A 334 6.47 17.03 -10.14
C SER A 334 5.49 17.51 -9.06
N PHE A 335 5.84 18.59 -8.36
CA PHE A 335 4.96 19.23 -7.38
C PHE A 335 3.69 19.76 -8.03
N LEU A 336 3.79 20.49 -9.14
CA LEU A 336 2.64 21.00 -9.87
C LEU A 336 1.74 19.85 -10.34
N VAL A 337 2.31 18.83 -10.99
CA VAL A 337 1.54 17.65 -11.43
C VAL A 337 0.79 17.00 -10.25
N ALA A 338 1.45 16.78 -9.12
CA ALA A 338 0.82 16.19 -7.94
C ALA A 338 -0.28 17.09 -7.35
N PHE A 339 -0.03 18.40 -7.26
CA PHE A 339 -0.98 19.39 -6.75
C PHE A 339 -2.25 19.40 -7.62
N PHE A 340 -2.09 19.55 -8.93
CA PHE A 340 -3.22 19.58 -9.85
C PHE A 340 -3.95 18.26 -9.92
N ALA A 341 -3.26 17.12 -9.99
CA ALA A 341 -3.90 15.81 -9.93
C ALA A 341 -4.79 15.66 -8.68
N THR A 342 -4.33 16.17 -7.53
CA THR A 342 -5.12 16.17 -6.28
C THR A 342 -6.35 17.07 -6.37
N VAL A 343 -6.20 18.28 -6.93
CA VAL A 343 -7.31 19.23 -7.12
C VAL A 343 -8.37 18.66 -8.07
N PHE A 344 -7.97 18.00 -9.16
CA PHE A 344 -8.88 17.34 -10.10
C PHE A 344 -9.54 16.09 -9.50
N ALA A 345 -8.79 15.30 -8.74
CA ALA A 345 -9.30 14.08 -8.13
C ALA A 345 -10.33 14.38 -7.02
N ALA A 346 -10.17 15.46 -6.24
CA ALA A 346 -11.00 15.73 -5.07
C ALA A 346 -12.52 15.80 -5.36
N PRO A 347 -13.01 16.54 -6.38
CA PRO A 347 -14.43 16.53 -6.74
C PRO A 347 -14.93 15.14 -7.15
N SER A 348 -14.15 14.42 -7.96
CA SER A 348 -14.51 13.07 -8.42
C SER A 348 -14.61 12.10 -7.24
N ALA A 349 -13.71 12.21 -6.26
CA ALA A 349 -13.72 11.39 -5.05
C ALA A 349 -14.98 11.62 -4.21
N ILE A 350 -15.46 12.87 -4.09
CA ILE A 350 -16.70 13.19 -3.37
C ILE A 350 -17.88 12.48 -4.05
N ILE A 351 -18.01 12.61 -5.37
CA ILE A 351 -19.10 11.99 -6.14
C ILE A 351 -19.03 10.46 -6.04
N VAL A 352 -17.86 9.88 -6.30
CA VAL A 352 -17.65 8.43 -6.28
C VAL A 352 -17.89 7.87 -4.87
N SER A 353 -17.46 8.56 -3.81
CA SER A 353 -17.67 8.13 -2.42
C SER A 353 -19.14 8.06 -2.03
N TYR A 354 -19.97 9.00 -2.51
CA TYR A 354 -21.41 9.01 -2.28
C TYR A 354 -22.07 7.76 -2.83
N PHE A 355 -21.73 7.38 -4.06
CA PHE A 355 -22.30 6.19 -4.70
C PHE A 355 -21.68 4.87 -4.22
N ALA A 356 -20.42 4.88 -3.76
CA ALA A 356 -19.74 3.72 -3.20
C ALA A 356 -20.24 3.34 -1.79
N ASN A 357 -20.90 4.25 -1.09
CA ASN A 357 -21.40 4.01 0.26
C ASN A 357 -22.73 3.23 0.21
N SER A 358 -22.76 2.07 0.87
CA SER A 358 -23.93 1.18 0.93
C SER A 358 -25.06 1.67 1.84
N VAL A 359 -24.83 2.76 2.57
CA VAL A 359 -25.84 3.42 3.41
C VAL A 359 -26.61 4.48 2.61
N THR A 360 -25.93 5.23 1.74
CA THR A 360 -26.53 6.33 0.96
C THR A 360 -27.01 5.88 -0.43
N SER A 361 -26.39 4.85 -1.02
CA SER A 361 -26.71 4.33 -2.34
C SER A 361 -27.30 2.91 -2.26
N ASN A 362 -27.90 2.44 -3.35
CA ASN A 362 -28.35 1.05 -3.49
C ASN A 362 -27.15 0.10 -3.28
N LYS A 363 -27.35 -0.98 -2.50
CA LYS A 363 -26.31 -1.99 -2.21
C LYS A 363 -25.64 -2.54 -3.48
N ILE A 364 -26.38 -2.72 -4.57
CA ILE A 364 -25.84 -3.23 -5.85
C ILE A 364 -24.94 -2.17 -6.50
N ILE A 365 -25.39 -0.92 -6.56
CA ILE A 365 -24.63 0.21 -7.13
C ILE A 365 -23.35 0.43 -6.32
N ALA A 366 -23.47 0.45 -4.99
CA ALA A 366 -22.33 0.57 -4.08
C ALA A 366 -21.33 -0.58 -4.26
N PHE A 367 -21.81 -1.79 -4.52
CA PHE A 367 -20.95 -2.95 -4.79
C PHE A 367 -20.22 -2.83 -6.13
N LEU A 368 -20.93 -2.49 -7.22
CA LEU A 368 -20.34 -2.30 -8.55
C LEU A 368 -19.29 -1.18 -8.56
N ILE A 369 -19.57 -0.08 -7.86
CA ILE A 369 -18.63 1.05 -7.79
C ILE A 369 -17.40 0.68 -6.97
N LYS A 370 -17.53 -0.11 -5.90
CA LYS A 370 -16.36 -0.65 -5.20
C LYS A 370 -15.52 -1.54 -6.10
N ILE A 371 -16.14 -2.38 -6.92
CA ILE A 371 -15.42 -3.18 -7.92
C ILE A 371 -14.67 -2.28 -8.89
N PHE A 372 -15.34 -1.26 -9.43
CA PHE A 372 -14.77 -0.32 -10.38
C PHE A 372 -13.59 0.46 -9.78
N ILE A 373 -13.71 0.93 -8.54
CA ILE A 373 -12.61 1.59 -7.81
C ILE A 373 -11.42 0.63 -7.65
N ASN A 374 -11.68 -0.61 -7.25
CA ASN A 374 -10.63 -1.63 -7.10
C ASN A 374 -9.97 -1.97 -8.44
N PHE A 375 -10.73 -1.96 -9.53
CA PHE A 375 -10.22 -2.17 -10.88
C PHE A 375 -9.31 -1.02 -11.33
N ILE A 376 -9.75 0.24 -11.20
CA ILE A 376 -8.92 1.40 -11.58
C ILE A 376 -7.67 1.52 -10.71
N ARG A 377 -7.77 1.13 -9.43
CA ARG A 377 -6.66 1.21 -8.48
C ARG A 377 -5.59 0.13 -8.72
N THR A 378 -5.94 -0.97 -9.38
CA THR A 378 -5.05 -2.11 -9.66
C THR A 378 -4.48 -1.96 -11.05
#